data_AF-B8M167-F1
#
_entry.id   AF-B8M167-F1
#
_cell.length_a   1.000
_cell.length_b   1.000
_cell.length_c   1.000
_cell.angle_alpha   90.00
_cell.angle_beta   90.00
_cell.angle_gamma   90.00
#
_symmetry.space_group_name_H-M   'P 1'
#
loop_
_entity.id
_entity.type
_entity.pdbx_description
1 polymer ?
#
loop_
_entity_poly.entity_id
_entity_poly.type
_entity_poly.pdbx_seq_one_letter_code
_entity_poly.pdbx_strand_id
1 'polypeptide(L)'
;MRVRLKASILIPGRGEPIENGALIIDGPKIAWVGQQSAIPTKYQDVDFEYLPVLMPGLWDCHTHFMGLSDESDTMQAVFGSAALAGAIAAKELETALMAGFTTIREVGGVAGEIYPAIKNGTIVGPNVYSSIGVLGITGGHSDVHNVPIEAVIAKRNEGTFVVCDGVSDCIKTVRMMVRRGATLIKICATGGVGSLLDDPEDAQFSPEEIKAIVDEAARSKRIVAAHCHGKEGIMNALHAGVHTIEHGSYLDEEVAALMKEKKALFVSTRLIIEEGLKNPKLWPPSSYRKLTKISEAHKKAYALAVKSGVKIVLGTDWTAGENGKELAYAVEAGMSPLEAIEASTARCPETLGSHFAPLSGQLKEGYGADVIAVASNPLDDIKVLGEPKNITHVWKGGKLYKGTL
;
A
#
# COMPACT_ATOMS: atom_id res chain seq x y z
N MET A 1 8.90 -13.05 -24.39
CA MET A 1 8.46 -14.45 -24.24
C MET A 1 6.95 -14.45 -24.21
N ARG A 2 6.31 -15.43 -24.85
CA ARG A 2 4.86 -15.58 -24.83
C ARG A 2 4.52 -16.82 -24.00
N VAL A 3 3.56 -16.72 -23.08
CA VAL A 3 3.17 -17.80 -22.16
C VAL A 3 1.65 -17.93 -22.18
N ARG A 4 1.14 -19.16 -22.24
CA ARG A 4 -0.29 -19.45 -22.12
C ARG A 4 -0.56 -20.08 -20.75
N LEU A 5 -1.42 -19.46 -19.96
CA LEU A 5 -1.82 -19.96 -18.65
C LEU A 5 -3.28 -20.41 -18.73
N LYS A 6 -3.57 -21.61 -18.23
CA LYS A 6 -4.94 -22.11 -18.07
C LYS A 6 -5.23 -22.29 -16.59
N ALA A 7 -6.47 -22.05 -16.18
CA ALA A 7 -6.89 -22.30 -14.81
C ALA A 7 -8.30 -22.84 -14.69
N SER A 8 -8.55 -23.57 -13.61
CA SER A 8 -9.91 -23.98 -13.24
C SER A 8 -10.79 -22.76 -12.96
N ILE A 9 -10.23 -21.75 -12.30
CA ILE A 9 -10.87 -20.46 -12.07
C ILE A 9 -9.88 -19.32 -12.30
N LEU A 10 -10.32 -18.30 -13.05
CA LEU A 10 -9.58 -17.06 -13.27
C LEU A 10 -10.38 -15.91 -12.66
N ILE A 11 -9.82 -15.28 -11.63
CA ILE A 11 -10.42 -14.12 -10.95
C ILE A 11 -9.83 -12.87 -11.62
N PRO A 12 -10.63 -12.04 -12.33
CA PRO A 12 -10.08 -10.94 -13.13
C PRO A 12 -9.59 -9.73 -12.31
N GLY A 13 -9.82 -9.72 -11.00
CA GLY A 13 -9.58 -8.58 -10.11
C GLY A 13 -10.81 -7.68 -9.98
N ARG A 14 -11.51 -7.40 -11.08
CA ARG A 14 -12.82 -6.72 -11.11
C ARG A 14 -13.76 -7.42 -12.07
N GLY A 15 -14.99 -7.69 -11.62
CA GLY A 15 -16.00 -8.45 -12.35
C GLY A 15 -16.00 -9.94 -12.00
N GLU A 16 -16.89 -10.68 -12.65
CA GLU A 16 -17.13 -12.10 -12.33
C GLU A 16 -15.93 -13.00 -12.65
N PRO A 17 -15.62 -13.99 -11.78
CA PRO A 17 -14.64 -15.02 -12.09
C PRO A 17 -15.01 -15.82 -13.34
N ILE A 18 -14.00 -16.26 -14.09
CA ILE A 18 -14.14 -17.07 -15.29
C ILE A 18 -13.79 -18.52 -14.97
N GLU A 19 -14.78 -19.41 -14.98
CA GLU A 19 -14.55 -20.85 -14.92
C GLU A 19 -13.85 -21.35 -16.18
N ASN A 20 -12.94 -22.31 -16.01
CA ASN A 20 -12.08 -22.81 -17.06
C ASN A 20 -11.44 -21.64 -17.83
N GLY A 21 -10.88 -20.68 -17.10
CA GLY A 21 -10.27 -19.47 -17.64
C GLY A 21 -8.90 -19.73 -18.25
N ALA A 22 -8.48 -18.82 -19.13
CA ALA A 22 -7.15 -18.79 -19.72
C ALA A 22 -6.68 -17.35 -19.93
N LEU A 23 -5.36 -17.19 -19.93
CA LEU A 23 -4.68 -15.91 -20.10
C LEU A 23 -3.43 -16.10 -20.96
N ILE A 24 -3.17 -15.15 -21.86
CA ILE A 24 -1.95 -15.09 -22.66
C ILE A 24 -1.11 -13.90 -22.19
N ILE A 25 0.12 -14.17 -21.76
CA ILE A 25 1.15 -13.15 -21.53
C ILE A 25 1.97 -13.03 -22.81
N ASP A 26 2.20 -11.79 -23.29
CA ASP A 26 3.12 -11.50 -24.38
C ASP A 26 4.03 -10.33 -24.01
N GLY A 27 5.29 -10.65 -23.68
CA GLY A 27 6.20 -9.66 -23.11
C GLY A 27 5.64 -9.09 -21.80
N PRO A 28 5.62 -7.75 -21.62
CA PRO A 28 5.19 -7.15 -20.36
C PRO A 28 3.67 -7.00 -20.20
N LYS A 29 2.87 -7.50 -21.15
CA LYS A 29 1.42 -7.27 -21.20
C LYS A 29 0.62 -8.55 -21.28
N ILE A 30 -0.63 -8.46 -20.82
CA ILE A 30 -1.66 -9.46 -21.08
C ILE A 30 -2.17 -9.23 -22.50
N ALA A 31 -1.98 -10.23 -23.36
CA ALA A 31 -2.37 -10.18 -24.76
C ALA A 31 -3.79 -10.68 -25.01
N TRP A 32 -4.32 -11.51 -24.11
CA TRP A 32 -5.68 -12.03 -24.20
C TRP A 32 -6.10 -12.67 -22.87
N VAL A 33 -7.40 -12.64 -22.56
CA VAL A 33 -8.01 -13.30 -21.40
C VAL A 33 -9.43 -13.75 -21.75
N GLY A 34 -9.86 -14.92 -21.27
CA GLY A 34 -11.20 -15.44 -21.52
C GLY A 34 -11.36 -16.91 -21.13
N GLN A 35 -12.44 -17.55 -21.58
CA GLN A 35 -12.63 -19.00 -21.41
C GLN A 35 -11.66 -19.81 -22.26
N GLN A 36 -11.17 -20.95 -21.77
CA GLN A 36 -10.25 -21.83 -22.49
C GLN A 36 -10.74 -22.24 -23.89
N SER A 37 -12.05 -22.42 -24.07
CA SER A 37 -12.68 -22.76 -25.36
C SER A 37 -12.61 -21.62 -26.39
N ALA A 38 -12.39 -20.38 -25.95
CA ALA A 38 -12.35 -19.18 -26.78
C ALA A 38 -10.93 -18.70 -27.10
N ILE A 39 -9.89 -19.47 -26.75
CA ILE A 39 -8.50 -19.10 -27.03
C ILE A 39 -8.30 -18.92 -28.55
N PRO A 40 -7.84 -17.73 -29.01
CA PRO A 40 -7.59 -17.47 -30.43
C PRO A 40 -6.59 -18.47 -31.05
N THR A 41 -6.84 -18.89 -32.30
CA THR A 41 -6.01 -19.87 -33.02
C THR A 41 -4.52 -19.54 -33.00
N LYS A 42 -4.16 -18.25 -33.12
CA LYS A 42 -2.76 -17.77 -33.06
C LYS A 42 -2.01 -18.07 -31.74
N TYR A 43 -2.73 -18.49 -30.70
CA TYR A 43 -2.18 -18.84 -29.39
C TYR A 43 -2.33 -20.33 -29.05
N GLN A 44 -2.86 -21.16 -29.97
CA GLN A 44 -3.08 -22.58 -29.72
C GLN A 44 -1.78 -23.39 -29.61
N ASP A 45 -0.75 -22.97 -30.35
CA ASP A 45 0.57 -23.61 -30.39
C ASP A 45 1.54 -23.11 -29.30
N VAL A 46 1.11 -22.18 -28.43
CA VAL A 46 1.92 -21.70 -27.31
C VAL A 46 1.86 -22.71 -26.17
N ASP A 47 3.00 -23.18 -25.67
CA ASP A 47 3.04 -24.08 -24.51
C ASP A 47 2.24 -23.51 -23.33
N PHE A 48 1.59 -24.41 -22.58
CA PHE A 48 0.73 -23.99 -21.48
C PHE A 48 1.02 -24.72 -20.19
N GLU A 49 0.82 -23.99 -19.11
CA GLU A 49 0.74 -24.51 -17.76
C GLU A 49 -0.71 -24.48 -17.29
N TYR A 50 -1.12 -25.50 -16.54
CA TYR A 50 -2.44 -25.57 -15.91
C TYR A 50 -2.29 -25.29 -14.42
N LEU A 51 -3.03 -24.30 -13.93
CA LEU A 51 -2.93 -23.77 -12.57
C LEU A 51 -4.31 -23.86 -11.88
N PRO A 52 -4.40 -24.10 -10.56
CA PRO A 52 -5.71 -24.16 -9.91
C PRO A 52 -6.49 -22.85 -10.02
N VAL A 53 -5.82 -21.74 -9.70
CA VAL A 53 -6.39 -20.39 -9.65
C VAL A 53 -5.43 -19.41 -10.29
N LEU A 54 -5.95 -18.47 -11.09
CA LEU A 54 -5.23 -17.30 -11.58
C LEU A 54 -5.91 -16.01 -11.10
N MET A 55 -5.13 -15.03 -10.69
CA MET A 55 -5.62 -13.68 -10.37
C MET A 55 -4.54 -12.61 -10.61
N PRO A 56 -4.87 -11.30 -10.63
CA PRO A 56 -3.86 -10.26 -10.71
C PRO A 56 -2.92 -10.37 -9.51
N GLY A 57 -1.66 -9.98 -9.71
CA GLY A 57 -0.74 -9.81 -8.60
C GLY A 57 -1.28 -8.79 -7.59
N LEU A 58 -1.09 -9.09 -6.31
CA LEU A 58 -1.61 -8.27 -5.23
C LEU A 58 -0.87 -6.92 -5.15
N TRP A 59 -1.60 -5.95 -4.64
CA TRP A 59 -1.10 -4.64 -4.24
C TRP A 59 -1.23 -4.47 -2.73
N ASP A 60 -0.21 -3.87 -2.13
CA ASP A 60 -0.29 -3.30 -0.79
C ASP A 60 -0.19 -1.77 -0.90
N CYS A 61 -1.23 -1.06 -0.49
CA CYS A 61 -1.29 0.39 -0.62
C CYS A 61 -0.74 1.17 0.58
N HIS A 62 -0.18 0.50 1.60
CA HIS A 62 0.41 1.17 2.75
C HIS A 62 1.54 0.34 3.32
N THR A 63 2.76 0.56 2.82
CA THR A 63 3.96 -0.14 3.30
C THR A 63 5.04 0.84 3.71
N HIS A 64 5.91 0.39 4.61
CA HIS A 64 7.12 1.09 5.01
C HIS A 64 8.31 0.14 4.90
N PHE A 65 9.18 0.32 3.90
CA PHE A 65 10.44 -0.42 3.80
C PHE A 65 11.56 0.47 4.34
N MET A 66 11.68 0.51 5.67
CA MET A 66 12.61 1.41 6.36
C MET A 66 14.05 0.89 6.32
N GLY A 67 14.24 -0.42 6.12
CA GLY A 67 15.55 -1.05 6.12
C GLY A 67 16.22 -1.03 7.51
N LEU A 68 15.43 -1.19 8.57
CA LEU A 68 15.92 -1.23 9.94
C LEU A 68 16.25 -2.68 10.33
N SER A 69 17.31 -2.86 11.12
CA SER A 69 17.61 -4.17 11.73
C SER A 69 16.72 -4.46 12.94
N ASP A 70 16.19 -3.40 13.55
CA ASP A 70 15.21 -3.42 14.62
C ASP A 70 14.26 -2.23 14.39
N GLU A 71 12.97 -2.51 14.17
CA GLU A 71 11.94 -1.50 13.89
C GLU A 71 11.76 -0.50 15.04
N SER A 72 12.25 -0.81 16.25
CA SER A 72 12.24 0.10 17.39
C SER A 72 13.48 1.03 17.46
N ASP A 73 14.48 0.81 16.61
CA ASP A 73 15.73 1.58 16.61
C ASP A 73 15.58 2.93 15.88
N THR A 74 14.97 3.87 16.59
CA THR A 74 14.88 5.29 16.22
C THR A 74 16.23 5.94 15.90
N MET A 75 17.35 5.47 16.49
CA MET A 75 18.68 6.01 16.20
C MET A 75 19.16 5.54 14.83
N GLN A 76 18.93 4.27 14.48
CA GLN A 76 19.19 3.77 13.13
C GLN A 76 18.32 4.50 12.09
N ALA A 77 17.07 4.82 12.41
CA ALA A 77 16.21 5.56 11.50
C ALA A 77 16.74 6.96 11.13
N VAL A 78 17.44 7.65 12.05
CA VAL A 78 17.97 9.01 11.80
C VAL A 78 19.44 8.98 11.37
N PHE A 79 20.27 8.14 11.99
CA PHE A 79 21.72 8.13 11.82
C PHE A 79 22.26 6.90 11.09
N GLY A 80 21.39 5.95 10.74
CA GLY A 80 21.75 4.72 10.05
C GLY A 80 22.32 4.96 8.65
N SER A 81 23.03 3.95 8.15
CA SER A 81 23.59 3.97 6.80
C SER A 81 22.51 3.68 5.76
N ALA A 82 22.32 4.59 4.80
CA ALA A 82 21.41 4.37 3.68
C ALA A 82 21.78 3.12 2.86
N ALA A 83 23.06 2.78 2.76
CA ALA A 83 23.52 1.57 2.07
C ALA A 83 23.08 0.29 2.79
N LEU A 84 23.13 0.29 4.14
CA LEU A 84 22.61 -0.82 4.94
C LEU A 84 21.09 -0.93 4.80
N ALA A 85 20.38 0.21 4.92
CA ALA A 85 18.94 0.25 4.77
C ALA A 85 18.48 -0.29 3.42
N GLY A 86 19.14 0.11 2.32
CA GLY A 86 18.85 -0.41 0.99
C GLY A 86 19.12 -1.92 0.86
N ALA A 87 20.15 -2.45 1.52
CA ALA A 87 20.46 -3.89 1.50
C ALA A 87 19.40 -4.72 2.24
N ILE A 88 18.91 -4.22 3.39
CA ILE A 88 17.84 -4.86 4.16
C ILE A 88 16.52 -4.80 3.37
N ALA A 89 16.15 -3.59 2.90
CA ALA A 89 14.92 -3.37 2.13
C ALA A 89 14.88 -4.21 0.85
N ALA A 90 16.01 -4.46 0.18
CA ALA A 90 16.06 -5.34 -0.98
C ALA A 90 15.58 -6.76 -0.66
N LYS A 91 15.89 -7.29 0.53
CA LYS A 91 15.45 -8.62 0.95
C LYS A 91 13.96 -8.65 1.33
N GLU A 92 13.49 -7.59 1.98
CA GLU A 92 12.08 -7.42 2.34
C GLU A 92 11.20 -7.30 1.08
N LEU A 93 11.64 -6.52 0.09
CA LEU A 93 10.95 -6.36 -1.19
C LEU A 93 10.91 -7.67 -1.99
N GLU A 94 11.99 -8.46 -1.98
CA GLU A 94 11.96 -9.81 -2.53
C GLU A 94 10.92 -10.68 -1.81
N THR A 95 10.87 -10.61 -0.48
CA THR A 95 9.91 -11.38 0.34
C THR A 95 8.47 -11.00 0.02
N ALA A 96 8.16 -9.71 -0.14
CA ALA A 96 6.85 -9.24 -0.57
C ALA A 96 6.46 -9.78 -1.95
N LEU A 97 7.39 -9.75 -2.92
CA LEU A 97 7.13 -10.32 -4.26
C LEU A 97 6.84 -11.82 -4.18
N MET A 98 7.60 -12.58 -3.39
CA MET A 98 7.39 -14.01 -3.22
C MET A 98 6.07 -14.36 -2.50
N ALA A 99 5.51 -13.41 -1.76
CA ALA A 99 4.18 -13.49 -1.16
C ALA A 99 3.05 -13.05 -2.12
N GLY A 100 3.35 -12.78 -3.40
CA GLY A 100 2.36 -12.45 -4.42
C GLY A 100 2.06 -10.95 -4.56
N PHE A 101 2.73 -10.10 -3.78
CA PHE A 101 2.62 -8.65 -3.90
C PHE A 101 3.51 -8.17 -5.03
N THR A 102 2.92 -7.99 -6.21
CA THR A 102 3.64 -7.53 -7.41
C THR A 102 3.81 -6.03 -7.45
N THR A 103 3.06 -5.28 -6.64
CA THR A 103 3.16 -3.83 -6.50
C THR A 103 2.98 -3.40 -5.05
N ILE A 104 3.75 -2.39 -4.62
CA ILE A 104 3.59 -1.73 -3.33
C ILE A 104 3.50 -0.22 -3.49
N ARG A 105 2.66 0.42 -2.67
CA ARG A 105 2.63 1.86 -2.46
C ARG A 105 3.32 2.15 -1.12
N GLU A 106 4.57 2.54 -1.20
CA GLU A 106 5.36 2.94 -0.04
C GLU A 106 4.97 4.35 0.38
N VAL A 107 4.54 4.51 1.63
CA VAL A 107 4.15 5.81 2.21
C VAL A 107 5.19 6.33 3.20
N GLY A 108 6.45 5.97 2.97
CA GLY A 108 7.63 6.37 3.71
C GLY A 108 8.61 5.21 3.78
N GLY A 109 9.81 5.35 3.22
CA GLY A 109 10.85 4.33 3.27
C GLY A 109 11.90 4.52 2.19
N VAL A 110 12.75 3.50 1.99
CA VAL A 110 13.84 3.53 1.01
C VAL A 110 13.53 2.78 -0.28
N ALA A 111 12.39 2.07 -0.39
CA ALA A 111 12.07 1.28 -1.58
C ALA A 111 12.00 2.15 -2.84
N GLY A 112 11.46 3.36 -2.73
CA GLY A 112 11.41 4.31 -3.85
C GLY A 112 12.79 4.69 -4.39
N GLU A 113 13.79 4.81 -3.52
CA GLU A 113 15.15 5.20 -3.91
C GLU A 113 15.92 4.03 -4.55
N ILE A 114 15.64 2.79 -4.14
CA ILE A 114 16.25 1.59 -4.73
C ILE A 114 15.43 1.00 -5.89
N TYR A 115 14.21 1.50 -6.14
CA TYR A 115 13.35 1.04 -7.24
C TYR A 115 14.02 1.06 -8.63
N PRO A 116 14.90 2.02 -9.00
CA PRO A 116 15.65 1.94 -10.25
C PRO A 116 16.43 0.63 -10.42
N ALA A 117 16.96 0.05 -9.34
CA ALA A 117 17.66 -1.23 -9.35
C ALA A 117 16.70 -2.43 -9.48
N ILE A 118 15.44 -2.31 -9.04
CA ILE A 118 14.40 -3.30 -9.34
C ILE A 118 14.00 -3.22 -10.82
N LYS A 119 13.79 -1.99 -11.31
CA LYS A 119 13.31 -1.73 -12.67
C LYS A 119 14.30 -2.19 -13.74
N ASN A 120 15.60 -2.05 -13.49
CA ASN A 120 16.65 -2.53 -14.39
C ASN A 120 17.03 -4.02 -14.18
N GLY A 121 16.45 -4.68 -13.17
CA GLY A 121 16.65 -6.10 -12.89
C GLY A 121 17.90 -6.44 -12.08
N THR A 122 18.57 -5.46 -11.45
CA THR A 122 19.72 -5.69 -10.56
C THR A 122 19.30 -6.34 -9.24
N ILE A 123 18.13 -5.97 -8.71
CA ILE A 123 17.51 -6.61 -7.54
C ILE A 123 16.08 -7.07 -7.85
N VAL A 124 15.59 -8.02 -7.05
CA VAL A 124 14.24 -8.58 -7.17
C VAL A 124 13.31 -7.85 -6.20
N GLY A 125 12.10 -7.54 -6.64
CA GLY A 125 11.08 -6.88 -5.83
C GLY A 125 9.85 -6.47 -6.64
N PRO A 126 8.80 -5.93 -6.01
CA PRO A 126 7.58 -5.46 -6.67
C PRO A 126 7.82 -4.20 -7.53
N ASN A 127 6.79 -3.76 -8.25
CA ASN A 127 6.69 -2.39 -8.69
C ASN A 127 6.53 -1.47 -7.46
N VAL A 128 7.22 -0.34 -7.43
CA VAL A 128 7.22 0.56 -6.27
C VAL A 128 6.70 1.93 -6.67
N TYR A 129 5.68 2.39 -5.95
CA TYR A 129 5.20 3.77 -5.98
C TYR A 129 5.42 4.37 -4.59
N SER A 130 6.37 5.29 -4.45
CA SER A 130 6.81 5.76 -3.15
C SER A 130 6.50 7.24 -2.90
N SER A 131 6.19 7.60 -1.65
CA SER A 131 6.24 8.98 -1.15
C SER A 131 7.64 9.42 -0.73
N ILE A 132 8.58 8.46 -0.64
CA ILE A 132 9.94 8.58 -0.11
C ILE A 132 9.92 8.91 1.39
N GLY A 133 9.46 10.11 1.73
CA GLY A 133 9.30 10.55 3.11
C GLY A 133 7.85 10.56 3.57
N VAL A 134 7.69 10.57 4.89
CA VAL A 134 6.46 10.90 5.61
C VAL A 134 6.64 12.30 6.21
N LEU A 135 5.74 13.23 5.85
CA LEU A 135 5.80 14.63 6.29
C LEU A 135 4.97 14.81 7.56
N GLY A 136 5.53 15.48 8.56
CA GLY A 136 4.85 15.86 9.80
C GLY A 136 5.31 17.21 10.31
N ILE A 137 4.57 17.76 11.27
CA ILE A 137 4.97 18.96 12.02
C ILE A 137 6.04 18.63 13.06
N THR A 138 6.73 19.64 13.57
CA THR A 138 7.58 19.49 14.76
C THR A 138 6.75 18.97 15.94
N GLY A 139 7.24 17.93 16.63
CA GLY A 139 6.50 17.25 17.70
C GLY A 139 5.37 16.33 17.22
N GLY A 140 5.18 16.19 15.90
CA GLY A 140 4.14 15.37 15.31
C GLY A 140 4.52 13.90 15.13
N HIS A 141 3.69 13.15 14.39
CA HIS A 141 3.88 11.70 14.23
C HIS A 141 5.11 11.33 13.38
N SER A 142 5.50 12.19 12.44
CA SER A 142 6.71 12.01 11.63
C SER A 142 8.00 12.49 12.30
N ASP A 143 7.93 12.93 13.55
CA ASP A 143 9.09 13.38 14.32
C ASP A 143 9.62 12.25 15.23
N VAL A 144 10.93 12.25 15.46
CA VAL A 144 11.63 11.24 16.27
C VAL A 144 11.92 11.83 17.64
N HIS A 145 10.90 11.83 18.51
CA HIS A 145 10.85 12.61 19.75
C HIS A 145 11.97 12.35 20.77
N ASN A 146 12.67 11.22 20.67
CA ASN A 146 13.79 10.86 21.54
C ASN A 146 15.16 11.24 20.96
N VAL A 147 15.19 11.92 19.81
CA VAL A 147 16.39 12.45 19.16
C VAL A 147 16.35 13.99 19.18
N PRO A 148 17.48 14.70 19.38
CA PRO A 148 17.48 16.16 19.29
C PRO A 148 16.92 16.65 17.96
N ILE A 149 16.01 17.63 18.02
CA ILE A 149 15.28 18.14 16.85
C ILE A 149 16.22 18.65 15.76
N GLU A 150 17.38 19.21 16.12
CA GLU A 150 18.39 19.67 15.16
C GLU A 150 18.93 18.53 14.30
N ALA A 151 19.06 17.33 14.86
CA ALA A 151 19.51 16.16 14.12
C ALA A 151 18.42 15.62 13.19
N VAL A 152 17.16 15.62 13.63
CA VAL A 152 16.01 15.24 12.79
C VAL A 152 15.90 16.21 11.61
N ILE A 153 15.93 17.52 11.87
CA ILE A 153 15.87 18.57 10.82
C ILE A 153 17.06 18.45 9.87
N ALA A 154 18.28 18.19 10.37
CA ALA A 154 19.46 18.03 9.53
C ALA A 154 19.31 16.86 8.53
N LYS A 155 18.54 15.82 8.89
CA LYS A 155 18.33 14.62 8.07
C LYS A 155 17.09 14.66 7.19
N ARG A 156 16.18 15.61 7.36
CA ARG A 156 14.87 15.66 6.66
C ARG A 156 14.93 15.61 5.12
N ASN A 157 16.05 16.02 4.51
CA ASN A 157 16.21 16.01 3.05
C ASN A 157 16.68 14.66 2.50
N GLU A 158 17.19 13.77 3.36
CA GLU A 158 17.82 12.49 3.02
C GLU A 158 17.08 11.31 3.66
N GLY A 159 16.47 11.53 4.84
CA GLY A 159 15.78 10.52 5.62
C GLY A 159 14.32 10.34 5.21
N THR A 160 13.69 9.37 5.85
CA THR A 160 12.27 9.04 5.66
C THR A 160 11.35 9.87 6.56
N PHE A 161 11.79 10.19 7.77
CA PHE A 161 11.08 11.05 8.70
C PHE A 161 11.36 12.52 8.37
N VAL A 162 10.33 13.26 7.97
CA VAL A 162 10.49 14.60 7.41
C VAL A 162 9.63 15.59 8.20
N VAL A 163 10.30 16.50 8.90
CA VAL A 163 9.64 17.58 9.66
C VAL A 163 9.62 18.87 8.86
N CYS A 164 8.46 19.51 8.79
CA CYS A 164 8.30 20.83 8.18
C CYS A 164 7.18 21.64 8.85
N ASP A 165 7.43 22.94 9.03
CA ASP A 165 6.50 23.85 9.72
C ASP A 165 6.31 25.15 8.92
N GLY A 166 5.06 25.57 8.81
CA GLY A 166 4.62 26.70 8.03
C GLY A 166 4.48 26.39 6.54
N VAL A 167 3.54 27.08 5.90
CA VAL A 167 3.20 26.93 4.47
C VAL A 167 4.42 26.95 3.54
N SER A 168 5.36 27.87 3.77
CA SER A 168 6.56 28.02 2.92
C SER A 168 7.49 26.80 3.01
N ASP A 169 7.67 26.24 4.20
CA ASP A 169 8.52 25.07 4.39
C ASP A 169 7.84 23.82 3.86
N CYS A 170 6.54 23.65 4.12
CA CYS A 170 5.73 22.57 3.55
C CYS A 170 5.85 22.48 2.02
N ILE A 171 5.75 23.62 1.33
CA ILE A 171 5.93 23.70 -0.13
C ILE A 171 7.33 23.24 -0.55
N LYS A 172 8.39 23.70 0.14
CA LYS A 172 9.77 23.28 -0.15
C LYS A 172 9.96 21.78 0.05
N THR A 173 9.36 21.23 1.11
CA THR A 173 9.45 19.82 1.46
C THR A 173 8.77 18.94 0.42
N VAL A 174 7.59 19.30 -0.06
CA VAL A 174 6.93 18.60 -1.18
C VAL A 174 7.83 18.58 -2.41
N ARG A 175 8.42 19.72 -2.78
CA ARG A 175 9.37 19.79 -3.91
C ARG A 175 10.59 18.90 -3.71
N MET A 176 11.07 18.76 -2.48
CA MET A 176 12.18 17.87 -2.15
C MET A 176 11.80 16.40 -2.36
N MET A 177 10.61 15.97 -1.91
CA MET A 177 10.14 14.61 -2.17
C MET A 177 9.99 14.35 -3.67
N VAL A 178 9.44 15.31 -4.42
CA VAL A 178 9.36 15.24 -5.88
C VAL A 178 10.75 15.12 -6.52
N ARG A 179 11.74 15.89 -6.03
CA ARG A 179 13.15 15.80 -6.48
C ARG A 179 13.73 14.41 -6.24
N ARG A 180 13.39 13.76 -5.13
CA ARG A 180 13.83 12.39 -4.78
C ARG A 180 13.11 11.30 -5.57
N GLY A 181 12.11 11.65 -6.38
CA GLY A 181 11.39 10.72 -7.25
C GLY A 181 10.03 10.28 -6.73
N ALA A 182 9.48 10.97 -5.72
CA ALA A 182 8.18 10.62 -5.16
C ALA A 182 7.06 10.65 -6.22
N THR A 183 6.24 9.59 -6.20
CA THR A 183 5.08 9.38 -7.08
C THR A 183 3.76 9.78 -6.41
N LEU A 184 3.78 9.96 -5.09
CA LEU A 184 2.74 10.55 -4.27
C LEU A 184 3.39 11.32 -3.12
N ILE A 185 2.61 12.05 -2.33
CA ILE A 185 3.08 12.69 -1.09
C ILE A 185 2.34 12.06 0.09
N LYS A 186 3.03 11.83 1.20
CA LYS A 186 2.44 11.35 2.46
C LYS A 186 2.57 12.42 3.54
N ILE A 187 1.49 12.68 4.26
CA ILE A 187 1.48 13.52 5.47
C ILE A 187 0.93 12.77 6.69
N CYS A 188 1.27 13.25 7.88
CA CYS A 188 0.60 12.96 9.14
C CYS A 188 -0.33 14.12 9.50
N ALA A 189 -1.64 13.92 9.32
CA ALA A 189 -2.67 14.93 9.62
C ALA A 189 -3.29 14.74 11.02
N THR A 190 -2.85 13.72 11.75
CA THR A 190 -3.12 13.52 13.18
C THR A 190 -1.87 13.01 13.86
N GLY A 191 -1.88 12.98 15.19
CA GLY A 191 -0.92 12.17 15.93
C GLY A 191 -1.05 10.68 15.64
N GLY A 192 -0.02 9.95 16.02
CA GLY A 192 0.08 8.52 15.74
C GLY A 192 0.06 7.64 16.99
N VAL A 193 -0.16 6.36 16.71
CA VAL A 193 -0.13 5.30 17.73
C VAL A 193 1.31 5.03 18.18
N GLY A 194 2.27 5.07 17.26
CA GLY A 194 3.67 4.71 17.51
C GLY A 194 4.52 5.80 18.17
N SER A 195 4.23 7.08 17.91
CA SER A 195 4.99 8.24 18.40
C SER A 195 4.77 8.52 19.90
N LEU A 196 5.70 9.23 20.53
CA LEU A 196 5.77 9.31 21.99
C LEU A 196 4.94 10.46 22.59
N LEU A 197 5.00 11.65 21.99
CA LEU A 197 4.54 12.91 22.57
C LEU A 197 3.19 13.42 22.06
N ASP A 198 2.71 12.91 20.93
CA ASP A 198 1.42 13.31 20.32
C ASP A 198 0.26 12.38 20.74
N ASP A 199 -0.97 12.66 20.32
CA ASP A 199 -2.14 11.79 20.52
C ASP A 199 -2.85 11.49 19.18
N PRO A 200 -3.28 10.25 18.92
CA PRO A 200 -4.05 9.90 17.72
C PRO A 200 -5.30 10.76 17.48
N GLU A 201 -5.93 11.29 18.53
CA GLU A 201 -7.13 12.11 18.39
C GLU A 201 -6.84 13.55 17.98
N ASP A 202 -5.61 14.04 18.20
CA ASP A 202 -5.21 15.41 17.92
C ASP A 202 -4.89 15.62 16.45
N ALA A 203 -5.42 16.68 15.86
CA ALA A 203 -5.09 17.09 14.49
C ALA A 203 -3.64 17.60 14.40
N GLN A 204 -2.98 17.32 13.27
CA GLN A 204 -1.64 17.81 12.94
C GLN A 204 -1.66 18.50 11.56
N PHE A 205 -0.73 19.45 11.38
CA PHE A 205 -0.77 20.51 10.37
C PHE A 205 -2.00 21.44 10.48
N SER A 206 -1.80 22.71 10.19
CA SER A 206 -2.90 23.64 9.99
C SER A 206 -3.63 23.35 8.68
N PRO A 207 -4.91 23.71 8.54
CA PRO A 207 -5.64 23.61 7.27
C PRO A 207 -4.91 24.30 6.10
N GLU A 208 -4.25 25.43 6.36
CA GLU A 208 -3.46 26.17 5.37
C GLU A 208 -2.23 25.37 4.90
N GLU A 209 -1.56 24.67 5.81
CA GLU A 209 -0.40 23.82 5.50
C GLU A 209 -0.81 22.60 4.68
N ILE A 210 -1.87 21.88 5.10
CA ILE A 210 -2.39 20.73 4.35
C ILE A 210 -2.80 21.18 2.94
N LYS A 211 -3.52 22.30 2.83
CA LYS A 211 -3.90 22.85 1.53
C LYS A 211 -2.70 23.19 0.66
N ALA A 212 -1.67 23.83 1.23
CA ALA A 212 -0.45 24.16 0.49
C ALA A 212 0.29 22.91 -0.01
N ILE A 213 0.33 21.84 0.80
CA ILE A 213 0.90 20.54 0.43
C ILE A 213 0.12 19.92 -0.73
N VAL A 214 -1.20 19.86 -0.63
CA VAL A 214 -2.09 19.32 -1.68
C VAL A 214 -1.93 20.12 -2.97
N ASP A 215 -1.98 21.44 -2.90
CA ASP A 215 -1.83 22.31 -4.07
C ASP A 215 -0.46 22.14 -4.74
N GLU A 216 0.62 21.96 -3.97
CA GLU A 216 1.95 21.73 -4.51
C GLU A 216 2.12 20.33 -5.12
N ALA A 217 1.59 19.29 -4.48
CA ALA A 217 1.56 17.95 -5.04
C ALA A 217 0.82 17.94 -6.38
N ALA A 218 -0.35 18.59 -6.44
CA ALA A 218 -1.19 18.68 -7.62
C ALA A 218 -0.54 19.43 -8.79
N ARG A 219 0.30 20.46 -8.53
CA ARG A 219 1.07 21.16 -9.58
C ARG A 219 2.00 20.23 -10.37
N SER A 220 2.38 19.11 -9.77
CA SER A 220 3.17 18.07 -10.40
C SER A 220 2.37 16.77 -10.61
N LYS A 221 1.04 16.83 -10.53
CA LYS A 221 0.09 15.73 -10.75
C LYS A 221 0.20 14.55 -9.76
N ARG A 222 0.79 14.78 -8.59
CA ARG A 222 0.76 13.82 -7.48
C ARG A 222 -0.48 14.05 -6.64
N ILE A 223 -0.90 12.97 -5.98
CA ILE A 223 -1.90 13.00 -4.92
C ILE A 223 -1.22 13.10 -3.55
N VAL A 224 -2.01 13.38 -2.51
CA VAL A 224 -1.59 13.29 -1.12
C VAL A 224 -2.34 12.14 -0.43
N ALA A 225 -1.61 11.33 0.34
CA ALA A 225 -2.12 10.36 1.30
C ALA A 225 -1.93 10.92 2.72
N ALA A 226 -2.93 10.80 3.59
CA ALA A 226 -2.85 11.31 4.96
C ALA A 226 -3.04 10.21 6.00
N HIS A 227 -2.05 10.04 6.87
CA HIS A 227 -2.23 9.34 8.14
C HIS A 227 -3.21 10.13 9.00
N CYS A 228 -4.35 9.51 9.34
CA CYS A 228 -5.39 10.13 10.16
C CYS A 228 -6.04 9.11 11.10
N HIS A 229 -6.08 9.39 12.40
CA HIS A 229 -6.90 8.67 13.36
C HIS A 229 -8.11 9.50 13.78
N GLY A 230 -7.88 10.59 14.50
CA GLY A 230 -8.91 11.51 15.00
C GLY A 230 -9.73 12.20 13.91
N LYS A 231 -11.02 12.41 14.20
CA LYS A 231 -11.99 12.95 13.24
C LYS A 231 -11.59 14.32 12.70
N GLU A 232 -11.11 15.23 13.54
CA GLU A 232 -10.74 16.58 13.12
C GLU A 232 -9.67 16.58 12.02
N GLY A 233 -8.60 15.80 12.20
CA GLY A 233 -7.56 15.65 11.19
C GLY A 233 -8.07 15.02 9.88
N ILE A 234 -8.97 14.03 9.98
CA ILE A 234 -9.61 13.44 8.78
C ILE A 234 -10.40 14.50 8.02
N MET A 235 -11.23 15.29 8.70
CA MET A 235 -12.05 16.34 8.09
C MET A 235 -11.17 17.41 7.43
N ASN A 236 -10.12 17.88 8.14
CA ASN A 236 -9.17 18.86 7.61
C ASN A 236 -8.47 18.34 6.34
N ALA A 237 -8.02 17.09 6.35
CA ALA A 237 -7.41 16.44 5.19
C ALA A 237 -8.38 16.37 3.99
N LEU A 238 -9.62 15.92 4.21
CA LEU A 238 -10.63 15.81 3.16
C LEU A 238 -11.04 17.16 2.58
N HIS A 239 -11.19 18.20 3.42
CA HIS A 239 -11.49 19.55 2.97
C HIS A 239 -10.35 20.17 2.15
N ALA A 240 -9.10 19.85 2.49
CA ALA A 240 -7.93 20.30 1.74
C ALA A 240 -7.75 19.57 0.39
N GLY A 241 -8.41 18.43 0.18
CA GLY A 241 -8.36 17.66 -1.07
C GLY A 241 -7.37 16.50 -1.05
N VAL A 242 -7.06 15.96 0.14
CA VAL A 242 -6.32 14.69 0.26
C VAL A 242 -7.08 13.57 -0.45
N HIS A 243 -6.34 12.69 -1.13
CA HIS A 243 -6.90 11.65 -2.00
C HIS A 243 -7.11 10.33 -1.29
N THR A 244 -6.25 9.96 -0.35
CA THR A 244 -6.40 8.75 0.46
C THR A 244 -6.27 9.05 1.96
N ILE A 245 -7.21 8.51 2.73
CA ILE A 245 -7.18 8.53 4.20
C ILE A 245 -6.69 7.18 4.68
N GLU A 246 -5.64 7.20 5.49
CA GLU A 246 -5.02 6.01 6.05
C GLU A 246 -5.43 5.84 7.52
N HIS A 247 -5.63 4.59 7.95
CA HIS A 247 -6.09 4.15 9.27
C HIS A 247 -7.56 4.52 9.57
N GLY A 248 -7.89 5.81 9.65
CA GLY A 248 -9.27 6.32 9.83
C GLY A 248 -9.97 5.80 11.08
N SER A 249 -9.28 5.67 12.21
CA SER A 249 -9.80 5.01 13.42
C SER A 249 -11.10 5.61 13.98
N TYR A 250 -11.31 6.91 13.79
CA TYR A 250 -12.51 7.63 14.23
C TYR A 250 -13.35 8.13 13.05
N LEU A 251 -13.30 7.43 11.90
CA LEU A 251 -14.24 7.63 10.80
C LEU A 251 -15.66 7.28 11.25
N ASP A 252 -16.56 8.24 11.09
CA ASP A 252 -18.00 8.13 11.36
C ASP A 252 -18.83 8.38 10.09
N GLU A 253 -20.16 8.49 10.23
CA GLU A 253 -21.05 8.69 9.09
C GLU A 253 -20.79 10.00 8.33
N GLU A 254 -20.40 11.06 9.04
CA GLU A 254 -20.08 12.35 8.45
C GLU A 254 -18.81 12.25 7.60
N VAL A 255 -17.75 11.65 8.16
CA VAL A 255 -16.52 11.37 7.41
C VAL A 255 -16.82 10.49 6.21
N ALA A 256 -17.58 9.41 6.36
CA ALA A 256 -17.93 8.51 5.25
C ALA A 256 -18.71 9.23 4.14
N ALA A 257 -19.62 10.15 4.50
CA ALA A 257 -20.34 10.97 3.52
C ALA A 257 -19.38 11.90 2.77
N LEU A 258 -18.47 12.58 3.48
CA LEU A 258 -17.50 13.49 2.88
C LEU A 258 -16.50 12.75 1.99
N MET A 259 -16.01 11.57 2.39
CA MET A 259 -15.14 10.73 1.54
C MET A 259 -15.81 10.38 0.22
N LYS A 260 -17.10 10.04 0.23
CA LYS A 260 -17.87 9.78 -1.00
C LYS A 260 -18.03 11.02 -1.85
N GLU A 261 -18.35 12.16 -1.25
CA GLU A 261 -18.46 13.45 -1.95
C GLU A 261 -17.13 13.80 -2.66
N LYS A 262 -16.02 13.70 -1.93
CA LYS A 262 -14.67 14.02 -2.44
C LYS A 262 -14.07 12.92 -3.30
N LYS A 263 -14.71 11.75 -3.38
CA LYS A 263 -14.19 10.53 -4.04
C LYS A 263 -12.83 10.10 -3.49
N ALA A 264 -12.57 10.38 -2.21
CA ALA A 264 -11.37 9.93 -1.51
C ALA A 264 -11.44 8.42 -1.27
N LEU A 265 -10.28 7.77 -1.23
CA LEU A 265 -10.18 6.34 -0.91
C LEU A 265 -9.80 6.14 0.55
N PHE A 266 -10.28 5.04 1.13
CA PHE A 266 -9.95 4.63 2.48
C PHE A 266 -8.97 3.45 2.47
N VAL A 267 -7.95 3.51 3.32
CA VAL A 267 -6.98 2.42 3.55
C VAL A 267 -6.95 2.12 5.04
N SER A 268 -7.55 1.00 5.45
CA SER A 268 -7.77 0.77 6.88
C SER A 268 -6.53 0.29 7.63
N THR A 269 -5.61 -0.46 7.02
CA THR A 269 -4.42 -1.00 7.72
C THR A 269 -4.78 -1.78 8.99
N ARG A 270 -5.75 -2.70 8.89
CA ARG A 270 -6.22 -3.41 10.08
C ARG A 270 -5.14 -4.37 10.63
N LEU A 271 -4.27 -4.89 9.77
CA LEU A 271 -3.22 -5.84 10.11
C LEU A 271 -2.30 -5.33 11.23
N ILE A 272 -1.74 -4.11 11.11
CA ILE A 272 -0.83 -3.56 12.12
C ILE A 272 -1.49 -3.47 13.51
N ILE A 273 -2.80 -3.17 13.56
CA ILE A 273 -3.54 -3.09 14.82
C ILE A 273 -3.69 -4.48 15.44
N GLU A 274 -4.12 -5.46 14.65
CA GLU A 274 -4.36 -6.82 15.12
C GLU A 274 -3.05 -7.51 15.55
N GLU A 275 -1.98 -7.35 14.78
CA GLU A 275 -0.67 -7.88 15.15
C GLU A 275 -0.08 -7.17 16.37
N GLY A 276 -0.29 -5.86 16.51
CA GLY A 276 0.13 -5.13 17.70
C GLY A 276 -0.59 -5.59 18.97
N LEU A 277 -1.90 -5.86 18.90
CA LEU A 277 -2.68 -6.39 20.02
C LEU A 277 -2.25 -7.80 20.43
N LYS A 278 -1.87 -8.65 19.47
CA LYS A 278 -1.34 -10.00 19.75
C LYS A 278 0.05 -9.97 20.36
N ASN A 279 0.83 -8.92 20.08
CA ASN A 279 2.24 -8.83 20.44
C ASN A 279 2.56 -7.59 21.31
N PRO A 280 1.96 -7.45 22.51
CA PRO A 280 2.10 -6.26 23.35
C PRO A 280 3.55 -5.92 23.73
N LYS A 281 4.44 -6.92 23.75
CA LYS A 281 5.86 -6.74 24.11
C LYS A 281 6.68 -6.03 23.03
N LEU A 282 6.18 -5.97 21.80
CA LEU A 282 6.85 -5.26 20.69
C LEU A 282 6.57 -3.76 20.71
N TRP A 283 5.70 -3.29 21.61
CA TRP A 283 5.28 -1.89 21.67
C TRP A 283 5.77 -1.23 22.95
N PRO A 284 6.26 0.02 22.90
CA PRO A 284 6.45 0.84 24.08
C PRO A 284 5.13 0.93 24.88
N PRO A 285 5.17 0.91 26.23
CA PRO A 285 3.94 0.91 27.03
C PRO A 285 3.00 2.09 26.76
N SER A 286 3.52 3.27 26.41
CA SER A 286 2.73 4.43 25.99
C SER A 286 2.00 4.18 24.67
N SER A 287 2.71 3.71 23.66
CA SER A 287 2.18 3.41 22.33
C SER A 287 1.16 2.26 22.39
N TYR A 288 1.41 1.23 23.21
CA TYR A 288 0.44 0.14 23.40
C TYR A 288 -0.87 0.62 24.05
N ARG A 289 -0.82 1.57 25.00
CA ARG A 289 -2.04 2.18 25.55
C ARG A 289 -2.84 2.90 24.47
N LYS A 290 -2.19 3.66 23.59
CA LYS A 290 -2.84 4.30 22.43
C LYS A 290 -3.47 3.24 21.51
N LEU A 291 -2.73 2.19 21.18
CA LEU A 291 -3.21 1.09 20.33
C LEU A 291 -4.48 0.45 20.88
N THR A 292 -4.48 0.08 22.16
CA THR A 292 -5.65 -0.53 22.82
C THR A 292 -6.85 0.41 22.91
N LYS A 293 -6.62 1.73 23.07
CA LYS A 293 -7.66 2.74 23.11
C LYS A 293 -8.39 2.85 21.76
N ILE A 294 -7.63 2.85 20.65
CA ILE A 294 -8.20 3.09 19.32
C ILE A 294 -8.78 1.84 18.63
N SER A 295 -8.39 0.63 19.07
CA SER A 295 -8.57 -0.60 18.28
C SER A 295 -10.04 -0.93 17.99
N GLU A 296 -10.92 -0.78 18.99
CA GLU A 296 -12.36 -1.04 18.85
C GLU A 296 -13.07 0.03 18.02
N ALA A 297 -12.68 1.31 18.19
CA ALA A 297 -13.19 2.41 17.37
C ALA A 297 -12.83 2.17 15.90
N HIS A 298 -11.57 1.84 15.62
CA HIS A 298 -11.09 1.51 14.29
C HIS A 298 -11.83 0.33 13.66
N LYS A 299 -12.10 -0.74 14.43
CA LYS A 299 -12.85 -1.90 13.91
C LYS A 299 -14.25 -1.49 13.44
N LYS A 300 -14.94 -0.67 14.23
CA LYS A 300 -16.28 -0.15 13.92
C LYS A 300 -16.23 0.80 12.72
N ALA A 301 -15.24 1.69 12.66
CA ALA A 301 -15.01 2.60 11.56
C ALA A 301 -14.81 1.85 10.23
N TYR A 302 -14.02 0.77 10.22
CA TYR A 302 -13.82 -0.03 9.02
C TYR A 302 -15.13 -0.68 8.54
N ALA A 303 -15.86 -1.34 9.45
CA ALA A 303 -17.16 -1.93 9.11
C ALA A 303 -18.18 -0.88 8.63
N LEU A 304 -18.16 0.31 9.23
CA LEU A 304 -19.00 1.43 8.80
C LEU A 304 -18.64 1.92 7.39
N ALA A 305 -17.36 2.05 7.08
CA ALA A 305 -16.89 2.47 5.75
C ALA A 305 -17.33 1.48 4.67
N VAL A 306 -17.21 0.17 4.93
CA VAL A 306 -17.72 -0.90 4.05
C VAL A 306 -19.22 -0.75 3.85
N LYS A 307 -19.99 -0.74 4.95
CA LYS A 307 -21.46 -0.61 4.91
C LYS A 307 -21.94 0.66 4.21
N SER A 308 -21.17 1.74 4.31
CA SER A 308 -21.51 3.05 3.75
C SER A 308 -21.15 3.21 2.27
N GLY A 309 -20.48 2.22 1.68
CA GLY A 309 -20.03 2.25 0.28
C GLY A 309 -18.87 3.20 0.03
N VAL A 310 -18.02 3.44 1.03
CA VAL A 310 -16.75 4.17 0.82
C VAL A 310 -15.84 3.32 -0.07
N LYS A 311 -15.12 3.96 -1.00
CA LYS A 311 -14.13 3.26 -1.82
C LYS A 311 -12.95 2.85 -0.95
N ILE A 312 -12.76 1.55 -0.78
CA ILE A 312 -11.69 1.00 0.07
C ILE A 312 -10.64 0.31 -0.78
N VAL A 313 -9.37 0.54 -0.46
CA VAL A 313 -8.23 -0.21 -0.96
C VAL A 313 -7.47 -0.81 0.22
N LEU A 314 -6.78 -1.93 0.01
CA LEU A 314 -6.05 -2.59 1.08
C LEU A 314 -4.61 -2.10 1.15
N GLY A 315 -4.17 -1.86 2.37
CA GLY A 315 -2.78 -1.62 2.74
C GLY A 315 -2.60 -2.09 4.18
N THR A 316 -1.38 -2.43 4.58
CA THR A 316 -1.17 -3.22 5.81
C THR A 316 -0.49 -2.46 6.94
N ASP A 317 0.35 -1.49 6.59
CA ASP A 317 1.36 -0.92 7.49
C ASP A 317 2.27 -2.03 8.06
N TRP A 318 2.69 -2.95 7.19
CA TRP A 318 3.51 -4.12 7.50
C TRP A 318 4.58 -4.33 6.43
N THR A 319 5.80 -4.71 6.84
CA THR A 319 6.97 -4.70 5.96
C THR A 319 6.89 -5.75 4.85
N ALA A 320 6.87 -7.05 5.18
CA ALA A 320 6.82 -8.08 4.15
C ALA A 320 6.32 -9.45 4.64
N GLY A 321 5.82 -10.25 3.70
CA GLY A 321 5.61 -11.69 3.85
C GLY A 321 4.24 -12.09 4.39
N GLU A 322 3.59 -11.26 5.22
CA GLU A 322 2.28 -11.60 5.80
C GLU A 322 1.16 -10.62 5.42
N ASN A 323 1.46 -9.73 4.47
CA ASN A 323 0.58 -8.65 4.01
C ASN A 323 -0.82 -9.16 3.56
N GLY A 324 -0.90 -10.39 3.05
CA GLY A 324 -2.16 -11.00 2.60
C GLY A 324 -3.19 -11.24 3.71
N LYS A 325 -2.79 -11.18 4.99
CA LYS A 325 -3.71 -11.26 6.14
C LYS A 325 -4.73 -10.10 6.16
N GLU A 326 -4.41 -8.94 5.57
CA GLU A 326 -5.32 -7.80 5.48
C GLU A 326 -6.62 -8.14 4.74
N LEU A 327 -6.57 -9.06 3.76
CA LEU A 327 -7.76 -9.49 3.03
C LEU A 327 -8.78 -10.19 3.94
N ALA A 328 -8.30 -10.97 4.92
CA ALA A 328 -9.18 -11.59 5.91
C ALA A 328 -9.87 -10.53 6.78
N TYR A 329 -9.15 -9.49 7.18
CA TYR A 329 -9.72 -8.38 7.95
C TYR A 329 -10.72 -7.54 7.15
N ALA A 330 -10.52 -7.39 5.84
CA ALA A 330 -11.49 -6.76 4.95
C ALA A 330 -12.80 -7.56 4.89
N VAL A 331 -12.71 -8.90 4.82
CA VAL A 331 -13.89 -9.79 4.86
C VAL A 331 -14.57 -9.74 6.23
N GLU A 332 -13.81 -9.75 7.33
CA GLU A 332 -14.35 -9.59 8.68
C GLU A 332 -15.05 -8.23 8.89
N ALA A 333 -14.59 -7.18 8.20
CA ALA A 333 -15.25 -5.86 8.20
C ALA A 333 -16.55 -5.83 7.36
N GLY A 334 -16.84 -6.88 6.59
CA GLY A 334 -18.09 -7.06 5.86
C GLY A 334 -17.98 -7.06 4.34
N MET A 335 -16.77 -7.06 3.77
CA MET A 335 -16.60 -7.30 2.33
C MET A 335 -16.83 -8.77 1.99
N SER A 336 -17.33 -9.04 0.78
CA SER A 336 -17.18 -10.36 0.17
C SER A 336 -15.71 -10.64 -0.19
N PRO A 337 -15.29 -11.91 -0.33
CA PRO A 337 -13.94 -12.25 -0.79
C PRO A 337 -13.58 -11.59 -2.12
N LEU A 338 -14.52 -11.49 -3.06
CA LEU A 338 -14.30 -10.86 -4.35
C LEU A 338 -14.07 -9.34 -4.23
N GLU A 339 -14.82 -8.66 -3.35
CA GLU A 339 -14.61 -7.24 -3.07
C GLU A 339 -13.27 -6.97 -2.38
N ALA A 340 -12.84 -7.84 -1.46
CA ALA A 340 -11.53 -7.76 -0.82
C ALA A 340 -10.39 -7.95 -1.83
N ILE A 341 -10.54 -8.91 -2.77
CA ILE A 341 -9.59 -9.08 -3.88
C ILE A 341 -9.57 -7.84 -4.77
N GLU A 342 -10.71 -7.26 -5.13
CA GLU A 342 -10.75 -6.02 -5.93
C GLU A 342 -10.04 -4.86 -5.21
N ALA A 343 -10.25 -4.76 -3.89
CA ALA A 343 -9.63 -3.75 -3.03
C ALA A 343 -8.10 -3.91 -2.91
N SER A 344 -7.55 -5.10 -3.16
CA SER A 344 -6.09 -5.39 -3.19
C SER A 344 -5.55 -5.59 -4.61
N THR A 345 -6.35 -5.33 -5.65
CA THR A 345 -5.92 -5.46 -7.05
C THR A 345 -6.43 -4.29 -7.90
N ALA A 346 -7.62 -4.40 -8.47
CA ALA A 346 -8.11 -3.54 -9.54
C ALA A 346 -8.36 -2.09 -9.11
N ARG A 347 -8.62 -1.86 -7.82
CA ARG A 347 -8.85 -0.51 -7.27
C ARG A 347 -7.56 0.18 -6.85
N CYS A 348 -6.49 -0.57 -6.57
CA CYS A 348 -5.24 -0.02 -6.04
C CYS A 348 -4.57 1.03 -6.92
N PRO A 349 -4.55 0.94 -8.27
CA PRO A 349 -4.06 2.03 -9.11
C PRO A 349 -4.76 3.37 -8.88
N GLU A 350 -6.03 3.38 -8.45
CA GLU A 350 -6.78 4.62 -8.15
C GLU A 350 -6.10 5.44 -7.04
N THR A 351 -5.28 4.82 -6.18
CA THR A 351 -4.55 5.48 -5.08
C THR A 351 -3.42 6.40 -5.52
N LEU A 352 -3.03 6.36 -6.79
CA LEU A 352 -1.93 7.14 -7.37
C LEU A 352 -2.42 8.35 -8.17
N GLY A 353 -3.74 8.52 -8.28
CA GLY A 353 -4.35 9.49 -9.20
C GLY A 353 -4.13 9.15 -10.68
N SER A 354 -4.74 9.91 -11.57
CA SER A 354 -4.79 9.57 -13.00
C SER A 354 -3.45 9.64 -13.74
N HIS A 355 -2.46 10.34 -13.19
CA HIS A 355 -1.18 10.52 -13.86
C HIS A 355 -0.19 9.38 -13.60
N PHE A 356 -0.14 8.87 -12.37
CA PHE A 356 0.78 7.82 -11.97
C PHE A 356 0.15 6.42 -11.96
N ALA A 357 -1.18 6.31 -12.02
CA ALA A 357 -1.87 5.03 -12.09
C ALA A 357 -1.48 4.25 -13.37
N PRO A 358 -0.91 3.04 -13.25
CA PRO A 358 -0.67 2.17 -14.39
C PRO A 358 -1.96 1.46 -14.83
N LEU A 359 -1.97 0.94 -16.06
CA LEU A 359 -2.92 -0.11 -16.45
C LEU A 359 -2.46 -1.45 -15.84
N SER A 360 -2.79 -1.66 -14.57
CA SER A 360 -2.46 -2.87 -13.79
C SER A 360 -3.61 -3.22 -12.82
N GLY A 361 -3.43 -4.26 -12.00
CA GLY A 361 -4.40 -4.72 -11.01
C GLY A 361 -5.60 -5.49 -11.58
N GLN A 362 -5.64 -5.76 -12.89
CA GLN A 362 -6.70 -6.54 -13.54
C GLN A 362 -6.11 -7.51 -14.55
N LEU A 363 -6.72 -8.69 -14.67
CA LEU A 363 -6.45 -9.61 -15.76
C LEU A 363 -7.28 -9.18 -16.96
N LYS A 364 -6.73 -8.24 -17.75
CA LYS A 364 -7.41 -7.63 -18.89
C LYS A 364 -6.45 -7.37 -20.03
N GLU A 365 -6.91 -7.55 -21.27
CA GLU A 365 -6.09 -7.28 -22.46
C GLU A 365 -5.50 -5.86 -22.43
N GLY A 366 -4.20 -5.77 -22.71
CA GLY A 366 -3.43 -4.52 -22.72
C GLY A 366 -2.87 -4.09 -21.36
N TYR A 367 -3.32 -4.68 -20.25
CA TYR A 367 -2.80 -4.41 -18.90
C TYR A 367 -1.43 -5.06 -18.69
N GLY A 368 -0.68 -4.58 -17.69
CA GLY A 368 0.58 -5.18 -17.27
C GLY A 368 0.40 -6.64 -16.84
N ALA A 369 1.34 -7.49 -17.24
CA ALA A 369 1.35 -8.92 -16.91
C ALA A 369 1.91 -9.17 -15.49
N ASP A 370 1.21 -8.61 -14.50
CA ASP A 370 1.41 -8.86 -13.08
C ASP A 370 0.35 -9.87 -12.62
N VAL A 371 0.73 -11.14 -12.53
CA VAL A 371 -0.20 -12.28 -12.38
C VAL A 371 0.33 -13.21 -11.31
N ILE A 372 -0.56 -13.77 -10.49
CA ILE A 372 -0.21 -14.82 -9.53
C ILE A 372 -1.09 -16.05 -9.72
N ALA A 373 -0.54 -17.19 -9.32
CA ALA A 373 -1.31 -18.42 -9.16
C ALA A 373 -1.41 -18.80 -7.68
N VAL A 374 -2.59 -19.29 -7.29
CA VAL A 374 -2.90 -19.65 -5.90
C VAL A 374 -3.24 -21.13 -5.84
N ALA A 375 -2.79 -21.81 -4.77
CA ALA A 375 -2.96 -23.25 -4.60
C ALA A 375 -4.44 -23.68 -4.48
N SER A 376 -5.30 -22.80 -3.98
CA SER A 376 -6.73 -23.03 -3.76
C SER A 376 -7.55 -21.75 -3.97
N ASN A 377 -8.86 -21.91 -4.18
CA ASN A 377 -9.77 -20.82 -4.49
C ASN A 377 -9.94 -19.84 -3.31
N PRO A 378 -9.47 -18.58 -3.42
CA PRO A 378 -9.59 -17.60 -2.35
C PRO A 378 -11.01 -17.07 -2.15
N LEU A 379 -11.94 -17.40 -3.03
CA LEU A 379 -13.37 -17.06 -2.86
C LEU A 379 -14.06 -17.98 -1.85
N ASP A 380 -13.53 -19.20 -1.64
CA ASP A 380 -14.04 -20.16 -0.65
C ASP A 380 -13.40 -19.92 0.73
N ASP A 381 -12.12 -19.58 0.76
CA ASP A 381 -11.40 -19.17 1.97
C ASP A 381 -10.37 -18.09 1.64
N ILE A 382 -10.64 -16.84 2.01
CA ILE A 382 -9.76 -15.71 1.71
C ILE A 382 -8.40 -15.82 2.41
N LYS A 383 -8.31 -16.58 3.53
CA LYS A 383 -7.08 -16.71 4.33
C LYS A 383 -5.96 -17.40 3.57
N VAL A 384 -6.27 -18.11 2.49
CA VAL A 384 -5.26 -18.74 1.63
C VAL A 384 -4.27 -17.72 1.06
N LEU A 385 -4.71 -16.46 0.85
CA LEU A 385 -3.86 -15.36 0.38
C LEU A 385 -2.94 -14.78 1.47
N GLY A 386 -3.22 -15.04 2.75
CA GLY A 386 -2.38 -14.62 3.88
C GLY A 386 -1.15 -15.49 4.12
N GLU A 387 -1.01 -16.59 3.38
CA GLU A 387 0.03 -17.60 3.57
C GLU A 387 0.91 -17.70 2.31
N PRO A 388 2.15 -17.18 2.29
CA PRO A 388 2.99 -17.10 1.09
C PRO A 388 3.25 -18.42 0.37
N LYS A 389 3.21 -19.54 1.11
CA LYS A 389 3.36 -20.89 0.56
C LYS A 389 2.24 -21.26 -0.42
N ASN A 390 1.05 -20.65 -0.28
CA ASN A 390 -0.10 -20.89 -1.15
C ASN A 390 -0.02 -20.11 -2.46
N ILE A 391 0.86 -19.10 -2.55
CA ILE A 391 1.15 -18.39 -3.79
C ILE A 391 2.16 -19.23 -4.56
N THR A 392 1.71 -20.03 -5.51
CA THR A 392 2.56 -21.02 -6.19
C THR A 392 3.39 -20.39 -7.29
N HIS A 393 2.85 -19.39 -7.99
CA HIS A 393 3.51 -18.71 -9.08
C HIS A 393 3.37 -17.19 -9.01
N VAL A 394 4.40 -16.48 -9.45
CA VAL A 394 4.42 -15.01 -9.50
C VAL A 394 5.05 -14.55 -10.81
N TRP A 395 4.25 -13.90 -11.65
CA TRP A 395 4.72 -13.14 -12.80
C TRP A 395 4.64 -11.64 -12.48
N LYS A 396 5.71 -10.90 -12.81
CA LYS A 396 5.75 -9.44 -12.75
C LYS A 396 6.30 -8.91 -14.06
N GLY A 397 5.56 -8.03 -14.73
CA GLY A 397 5.90 -7.55 -16.08
C GLY A 397 6.11 -8.70 -17.06
N GLY A 398 5.36 -9.79 -16.92
CA GLY A 398 5.42 -10.99 -17.75
C GLY A 398 6.65 -11.88 -17.57
N LYS A 399 7.55 -11.55 -16.65
CA LYS A 399 8.65 -12.42 -16.23
C LYS A 399 8.22 -13.26 -15.03
N LEU A 400 8.48 -14.57 -15.08
CA LEU A 400 8.27 -15.48 -13.96
C LEU A 400 9.38 -15.29 -12.90
N TYR A 401 8.99 -15.08 -11.64
CA TYR A 401 9.89 -14.91 -10.49
C TYR A 401 9.78 -16.05 -9.47
N LYS A 402 8.64 -16.75 -9.43
CA LYS A 402 8.36 -17.89 -8.54
C LYS A 402 7.53 -18.90 -9.30
N GLY A 403 7.85 -20.20 -9.19
CA GLY A 403 7.09 -21.29 -9.80
C GLY A 403 7.83 -22.03 -10.92
N THR A 404 7.13 -22.94 -11.59
CA THR A 404 7.59 -23.68 -12.79
C THR A 404 6.98 -23.07 -14.06
N LEU A 405 7.26 -23.64 -15.25
CA LEU A 405 6.75 -23.19 -16.56
C LEU A 405 6.05 -24.34 -17.29
#